data_AF-A0A6L8A5H8-F1
#
_entry.id   AF-A0A6L8A5H8-F1
#
_cell.length_a   1.000
_cell.length_b   1.000
_cell.length_c   1.000
_cell.angle_alpha   90.00
_cell.angle_beta   90.00
_cell.angle_gamma   90.00
#
_symmetry.space_group_name_H-M   'P 1'
#
loop_
_entity.id
_entity.type
_entity.pdbx_description
1 polymer ?
#
loop_
_entity_poly.entity_id
_entity_poly.type
_entity_poly.pdbx_seq_one_letter_code
_entity_poly.pdbx_strand_id
1 'polypeptide(L)' 'PFCPVSRIAYGLPMGGELEFADAVTLARALEGRQRMG' A
#
# COMPACT_ATOMS: atom_id res chain seq x y z
N PRO A 1 14.28 -19.83 18.49
CA PRO A 1 13.87 -18.42 18.31
C PRO A 1 12.68 -18.30 17.34
N PHE A 2 11.67 -17.50 17.68
CA PHE A 2 10.52 -17.29 16.79
C PHE A 2 10.88 -16.27 15.69
N CYS A 3 10.41 -16.51 14.46
CA CYS A 3 10.59 -15.59 13.35
C CYS A 3 9.45 -14.54 13.36
N PRO A 4 9.74 -13.24 13.16
CA PRO A 4 8.70 -12.23 13.00
C PRO A 4 7.84 -12.49 11.77
N VAL A 5 6.51 -12.35 11.92
CA VAL A 5 5.56 -12.46 10.82
C VAL A 5 5.19 -11.06 10.34
N SER A 6 5.17 -10.87 9.02
CA SER A 6 4.73 -9.63 8.37
C SER A 6 3.66 -9.92 7.31
N ARG A 7 3.08 -8.85 6.75
CA ARG A 7 2.08 -8.90 5.68
C ARG A 7 2.52 -8.02 4.52
N ILE A 8 2.24 -8.46 3.30
CA ILE A 8 2.49 -7.66 2.08
C ILE A 8 1.67 -6.37 2.15
N ALA A 9 2.26 -5.27 1.68
CA ALA A 9 1.59 -3.99 1.62
C ALA A 9 0.36 -4.04 0.69
N TYR A 10 -0.72 -3.39 1.11
CA TYR A 10 -1.85 -3.08 0.24
C TYR A 10 -1.74 -1.64 -0.21
N GLY A 11 -1.87 -1.42 -1.50
CA GLY A 11 -1.82 -0.09 -2.07
C GLY A 11 -1.85 -0.14 -3.59
N LEU A 12 -1.57 1.01 -4.20
CA LEU A 12 -1.60 1.15 -5.65
C LEU A 12 -0.48 0.32 -6.30
N PRO A 13 -0.77 -0.45 -7.37
CA PRO A 13 0.27 -1.17 -8.10
C PRO A 13 1.17 -0.22 -8.88
N MET A 14 2.38 -0.68 -9.18
CA MET A 14 3.28 0.04 -10.07
C MET A 14 2.69 0.15 -11.48
N GLY A 15 2.79 1.35 -12.07
CA GLY A 15 2.25 1.62 -13.40
C GLY A 15 0.74 1.82 -13.44
N GLY A 16 0.05 1.87 -12.29
CA GLY A 16 -1.36 2.27 -12.20
C GLY A 16 -1.51 3.80 -12.13
N GLU A 17 -2.62 4.30 -12.65
CA GLU A 17 -2.98 5.73 -12.59
C GLU A 17 -4.08 5.96 -11.55
N LEU A 18 -4.03 7.11 -10.88
CA LEU A 18 -4.92 7.44 -9.75
C LEU A 18 -6.40 7.50 -10.16
N GLU A 19 -6.67 7.99 -11.36
CA GLU A 19 -8.03 8.14 -11.90
C GLU A 19 -8.78 6.83 -12.15
N PHE A 20 -8.06 5.70 -12.26
CA PHE A 20 -8.65 4.38 -12.47
C PHE A 20 -8.58 3.48 -11.22
N ALA A 21 -7.98 3.97 -10.14
CA ALA A 21 -7.87 3.23 -8.90
C ALA A 21 -9.18 3.27 -8.11
N ASP A 22 -9.56 2.15 -7.50
CA ASP A 22 -10.71 2.12 -6.61
C ASP A 22 -10.44 2.85 -5.29
N ALA A 23 -11.50 3.39 -4.68
CA ALA A 23 -11.39 4.19 -3.47
C ALA A 23 -10.80 3.42 -2.27
N VAL A 24 -11.00 2.10 -2.20
CA VAL A 24 -10.49 1.29 -1.09
C VAL A 24 -8.98 1.12 -1.23
N THR A 25 -8.47 0.84 -2.42
CA THR A 25 -7.03 0.79 -2.71
C THR A 25 -6.35 2.12 -2.37
N LEU A 26 -6.96 3.24 -2.74
CA LEU A 26 -6.42 4.57 -2.42
C LEU A 26 -6.41 4.85 -0.92
N ALA A 27 -7.49 4.52 -0.21
CA ALA A 27 -7.56 4.65 1.24
C ALA A 27 -6.44 3.84 1.93
N ARG A 28 -6.23 2.58 1.50
CA ARG A 28 -5.16 1.72 2.04
C ARG A 28 -3.76 2.23 1.73
N ALA A 29 -3.53 2.71 0.50
CA ALA A 29 -2.26 3.29 0.11
C ALA A 29 -1.91 4.55 0.93
N LEU A 30 -2.91 5.40 1.20
CA LEU A 30 -2.75 6.63 1.97
C LEU A 30 -2.56 6.35 3.47
N GLU A 31 -3.31 5.41 4.03
CA GLU A 31 -3.17 4.94 5.42
C GLU A 31 -1.78 4.33 5.66
N GLY A 32 -1.31 3.50 4.73
CA GLY A 32 0.00 2.84 4.77
C GLY A 32 1.17 3.65 4.24
N ARG A 33 0.99 4.95 3.93
CA ARG A 33 2.03 5.76 3.29
C ARG A 33 3.28 5.87 4.17
N GLN A 34 4.44 5.66 3.57
CA GLN A 34 5.73 5.81 4.25
C GLN A 34 6.35 7.17 3.90
N ARG A 35 7.07 7.78 4.86
CA ARG A 35 7.84 9.00 4.57
C ARG A 35 9.02 8.62 3.68
N MET A 36 9.27 9.43 2.66
CA MET A 36 10.52 9.34 1.91
C MET A 36 11.64 9.90 2.80
N GLY A 37 12.73 9.14 2.90
CA GLY A 37 13.97 9.54 3.57
C GLY A 37 15.03 9.94 2.57
#